data_AF-A0AAE7ALM1-F1
#
_entry.id   AF-A0AAE7ALM1-F1
#
_cell.length_a   1.000
_cell.length_b   1.000
_cell.length_c   1.000
_cell.angle_alpha   90.00
_cell.angle_beta   90.00
_cell.angle_gamma   90.00
#
_symmetry.space_group_name_H-M   'P 1'
#
loop_
_entity.id
_entity.type
_entity.pdbx_description
1 polymer ?
#
loop_
_entity_poly.entity_id
_entity_poly.type
_entity_poly.pdbx_seq_one_letter_code
_entity_poly.pdbx_strand_id
1 'polypeptide(L)'
;MDFDELSKAVFSTIKDDDPYKESKRLQLTNWCGAFLPLFGTWGEAKLPFFLDVLSSEECWEKTDTIHGIKLNRRVVAKKMIEPQSWKGTSNPLKDFYLYQIACWCCLEEDIISLFEHFKQEDKIKEGDSDALKKLVKSVSGSWCTDAMMQFWSHFISGYISELDLKGQHPYVFGLHRAAISSRRRRVEAVEFFWDKVNSLPESELSTQEKDEVFMRIAVHAAHDNGYPDVFEFCLSQINPDKYSELLKRDLEKNGYYGSLGRMKDMLSFDKFQELFDCLKSSEVSEDDYSLWLKFMIKDCPEDYLGSGVEVFMHMWKKEGFDNHRTFTLDEEMMEDSSFQGKFSVHLVEKGFMKPVWAMLDKANSRQIKEFMDSKKDHISSILLGKGDSNSLNKFLGYGKFVDKGIDQEIRPGPSGELTEVEVRRTHSQSR
;
A
#
# COMPACT_ATOMS: atom_id res chain seq x y z
N MET A 1 -17.87 -5.14 22.53
CA MET A 1 -17.48 -4.24 21.44
C MET A 1 -17.01 -5.05 20.24
N ASP A 2 -17.57 -4.84 19.05
CA ASP A 2 -17.04 -5.45 17.82
C ASP A 2 -15.87 -4.64 17.23
N PHE A 3 -15.26 -5.13 16.14
CA PHE A 3 -14.08 -4.49 15.52
C PHE A 3 -14.41 -3.11 14.93
N ASP A 4 -15.65 -2.92 14.45
CA ASP A 4 -16.09 -1.66 13.83
C ASP A 4 -16.30 -0.58 14.91
N GLU A 5 -16.93 -0.93 16.03
CA GLU A 5 -17.08 -0.05 17.19
C GLU A 5 -15.73 0.38 17.77
N LEU A 6 -14.77 -0.55 17.84
CA LEU A 6 -13.43 -0.28 18.34
C LEU A 6 -12.65 0.64 17.39
N SER A 7 -12.77 0.43 16.07
CA SER A 7 -12.17 1.29 15.06
C SER A 7 -12.75 2.72 15.12
N LYS A 8 -14.07 2.85 15.28
CA LYS A 8 -14.74 4.14 15.49
C LYS A 8 -14.25 4.85 16.75
N ALA A 9 -14.09 4.13 17.86
CA ALA A 9 -13.54 4.69 19.09
C ALA A 9 -12.10 5.20 18.90
N VAL A 10 -11.25 4.43 18.22
CA VAL A 10 -9.88 4.88 17.90
C VAL A 10 -9.89 6.12 17.01
N PHE A 11 -10.71 6.16 15.97
CA PHE A 11 -10.79 7.34 15.09
C PHE A 11 -11.38 8.57 15.77
N SER A 12 -12.15 8.41 16.85
CA SER A 12 -12.64 9.54 17.65
C SER A 12 -11.55 10.32 18.39
N THR A 13 -10.33 9.75 18.48
CA THR A 13 -9.16 10.46 19.02
C THR A 13 -8.63 11.56 18.10
N ILE A 14 -9.01 11.52 16.81
CA ILE A 14 -8.63 12.52 15.81
C ILE A 14 -9.72 13.58 15.75
N LYS A 15 -9.34 14.86 15.88
CA LYS A 15 -10.28 15.98 15.79
C LYS A 15 -10.84 16.10 14.38
N ASP A 16 -12.07 16.58 14.26
CA ASP A 16 -12.73 16.73 12.96
C ASP A 16 -12.08 17.78 12.06
N ASP A 17 -11.43 18.78 12.65
CA ASP A 17 -10.71 19.86 11.99
C ASP A 17 -9.20 19.59 11.83
N ASP A 18 -8.73 18.39 12.17
CA ASP A 18 -7.32 18.01 12.01
C ASP A 18 -6.94 17.99 10.52
N PRO A 19 -5.96 18.80 10.07
CA PRO A 19 -5.58 18.86 8.66
C PRO A 19 -4.96 17.55 8.13
N TYR A 20 -4.58 16.63 9.02
CA TYR A 20 -4.03 15.32 8.69
C TYR A 20 -4.99 14.16 9.00
N LYS A 21 -6.29 14.44 9.18
CA LYS A 21 -7.29 13.47 9.63
C LYS A 21 -7.25 12.14 8.87
N GLU A 22 -7.26 12.18 7.54
CA GLU A 22 -7.25 10.94 6.73
C GLU A 22 -5.90 10.21 6.79
N SER A 23 -4.79 10.94 6.85
CA SER A 23 -3.45 10.34 7.08
C SER A 23 -3.36 9.64 8.43
N LYS A 24 -3.81 10.30 9.51
CA LYS A 24 -3.84 9.70 10.85
C LYS A 24 -4.75 8.47 10.89
N ARG A 25 -5.92 8.52 10.23
CA ARG A 25 -6.85 7.37 10.12
C ARG A 25 -6.23 6.18 9.41
N LEU A 26 -5.55 6.40 8.28
CA LEU A 26 -4.85 5.35 7.54
C LEU A 26 -3.79 4.67 8.42
N GLN A 27 -2.98 5.46 9.11
CA GLN A 27 -1.91 4.94 9.96
C GLN A 27 -2.44 4.22 11.19
N LEU A 28 -3.52 4.70 11.81
CA LEU A 28 -4.20 3.96 12.88
C LEU A 28 -4.84 2.69 12.34
N THR A 29 -5.40 2.68 11.14
CA THR A 29 -5.94 1.45 10.53
C THR A 29 -4.85 0.38 10.40
N ASN A 30 -3.69 0.77 9.84
CA ASN A 30 -2.57 -0.14 9.62
C ASN A 30 -1.94 -0.59 10.94
N TRP A 31 -1.70 0.33 11.87
CA TRP A 31 -1.03 0.01 13.14
C TRP A 31 -1.97 -0.67 14.15
N CYS A 32 -3.19 -0.15 14.33
CA CYS A 32 -4.17 -0.73 15.24
C CYS A 32 -4.72 -2.05 14.71
N GLY A 33 -4.76 -2.34 13.40
CA GLY A 33 -5.19 -3.65 12.87
C GLY A 33 -4.58 -4.85 13.62
N ALA A 34 -3.33 -4.72 14.09
CA ALA A 34 -2.65 -5.74 14.90
C ALA A 34 -2.83 -5.62 16.43
N PHE A 35 -3.27 -4.47 16.96
CA PHE A 35 -3.60 -4.26 18.37
C PHE A 35 -5.10 -4.42 18.69
N LEU A 36 -6.00 -4.20 17.74
CA LEU A 36 -7.45 -4.31 17.93
C LEU A 36 -7.88 -5.73 18.38
N PRO A 37 -7.33 -6.83 17.82
CA PRO A 37 -7.60 -8.18 18.34
C PRO A 37 -7.17 -8.37 19.80
N LEU A 38 -6.14 -7.64 20.24
CA LEU A 38 -5.69 -7.67 21.63
C LEU A 38 -6.66 -6.95 22.55
N PHE A 39 -7.23 -5.81 22.14
CA PHE A 39 -8.24 -5.12 22.93
C PHE A 39 -9.46 -6.00 23.18
N GLY A 40 -9.87 -6.81 22.19
CA GLY A 40 -10.90 -7.84 22.39
C GLY A 40 -10.54 -8.84 23.52
N THR A 41 -9.28 -9.25 23.61
CA THR A 41 -8.80 -10.16 24.70
C THR A 41 -8.52 -9.44 26.02
N TRP A 42 -8.18 -8.15 25.96
CA TRP A 42 -7.81 -7.34 27.10
C TRP A 42 -9.05 -6.79 27.81
N GLY A 43 -10.16 -6.61 27.11
CA GLY A 43 -11.44 -6.15 27.64
C GLY A 43 -11.63 -4.64 27.55
N GLU A 44 -12.89 -4.21 27.47
CA GLU A 44 -13.31 -2.81 27.24
C GLU A 44 -12.78 -1.83 28.30
N ALA A 45 -12.56 -2.30 29.52
CA ALA A 45 -12.07 -1.48 30.64
C ALA A 45 -10.71 -0.82 30.37
N LYS A 46 -9.93 -1.33 29.42
CA LYS A 46 -8.60 -0.80 29.11
C LYS A 46 -8.62 0.22 27.96
N LEU A 47 -9.71 0.25 27.19
CA LEU A 47 -9.86 1.15 26.05
C LEU A 47 -9.61 2.62 26.40
N PRO A 48 -10.12 3.19 27.52
CA PRO A 48 -9.87 4.59 27.87
C PRO A 48 -8.38 4.95 27.97
N PHE A 49 -7.58 4.07 28.58
CA PHE A 49 -6.13 4.26 28.68
C PHE A 49 -5.46 4.30 27.29
N PHE A 50 -5.85 3.40 26.39
CA PHE A 50 -5.29 3.36 25.03
C PHE A 50 -5.70 4.57 24.19
N LEU A 51 -6.97 4.99 24.28
CA LEU A 51 -7.44 6.20 23.61
C LEU A 51 -6.71 7.44 24.13
N ASP A 52 -6.42 7.49 25.43
CA ASP A 52 -5.59 8.55 26.00
C ASP A 52 -4.19 8.56 25.36
N VAL A 53 -3.49 7.43 25.31
CA VAL A 53 -2.17 7.34 24.67
C VAL A 53 -2.21 7.81 23.21
N LEU A 54 -3.19 7.35 22.42
CA LEU A 54 -3.32 7.72 21.00
C LEU A 54 -3.72 9.19 20.78
N SER A 55 -4.39 9.82 21.74
CA SER A 55 -4.73 11.24 21.71
C SER A 55 -3.56 12.19 22.01
N SER A 56 -2.38 11.65 22.35
CA SER A 56 -1.18 12.45 22.63
C SER A 56 -0.55 12.96 21.33
N GLU A 57 -0.33 14.27 21.21
CA GLU A 57 0.37 14.87 20.06
C GLU A 57 1.82 14.37 19.93
N GLU A 58 2.48 14.01 21.04
CA GLU A 58 3.82 13.41 21.02
C GLU A 58 3.90 12.07 20.28
N CYS A 59 2.76 11.41 20.07
CA CYS A 59 2.69 10.18 19.29
C CYS A 59 2.74 10.44 17.79
N TRP A 60 2.80 11.70 17.35
CA TRP A 60 2.77 12.09 15.95
C TRP A 60 3.97 12.95 15.58
N GLU A 61 4.62 12.64 14.47
CA GLU A 61 5.79 13.35 13.95
C GLU A 61 5.52 13.89 12.54
N LYS A 62 5.96 15.11 12.23
CA LYS A 62 5.82 15.66 10.88
C LYS A 62 6.81 15.00 9.93
N THR A 63 6.39 14.76 8.69
CA THR A 63 7.19 14.13 7.65
C THR A 63 7.08 14.88 6.34
N ASP A 64 8.08 14.71 5.47
CA ASP A 64 8.08 15.28 4.11
C ASP A 64 7.37 14.37 3.09
N THR A 65 6.70 13.32 3.56
CA THR A 65 5.90 12.42 2.71
C THR A 65 4.56 13.06 2.35
N ILE A 66 3.84 12.47 1.39
CA ILE A 66 2.50 12.96 1.00
C ILE A 66 1.50 12.99 2.15
N HIS A 67 1.76 12.21 3.20
CA HIS A 67 0.94 12.12 4.41
C HIS A 67 1.14 13.30 5.36
N GLY A 68 2.28 14.01 5.26
CA GLY A 68 2.66 15.16 6.08
C GLY A 68 2.87 14.88 7.59
N ILE A 69 2.48 13.69 8.05
CA ILE A 69 2.55 13.25 9.44
C ILE A 69 2.73 11.74 9.49
N LYS A 70 3.38 11.24 10.55
CA LYS A 70 3.57 9.82 10.83
C LYS A 70 3.31 9.52 12.31
N LEU A 71 2.77 8.33 12.60
CA LEU A 71 2.63 7.81 13.95
C LEU A 71 4.02 7.39 14.46
N ASN A 72 4.50 8.01 15.53
CA ASN A 72 5.70 7.59 16.22
C ASN A 72 5.37 6.38 17.12
N ARG A 73 5.45 5.20 16.52
CA ARG A 73 4.98 3.97 17.15
C ARG A 73 5.81 3.52 18.35
N ARG A 74 7.10 3.87 18.37
CA ARG A 74 7.97 3.62 19.53
C ARG A 74 7.56 4.46 20.73
N VAL A 75 7.20 5.74 20.52
CA VAL A 75 6.63 6.61 21.56
C VAL A 75 5.29 6.06 22.05
N VAL A 76 4.42 5.62 21.13
CA VAL A 76 3.14 4.99 21.50
C VAL A 76 3.39 3.74 22.37
N ALA A 77 4.27 2.83 21.95
CA ALA A 77 4.59 1.63 22.69
C ALA A 77 5.17 1.92 24.07
N LYS A 78 6.05 2.93 24.19
CA LYS A 78 6.60 3.38 25.46
C LYS A 78 5.52 3.90 26.39
N LYS A 79 4.62 4.76 25.90
CA LYS A 79 3.47 5.26 26.68
C LYS A 79 2.49 4.16 27.08
N MET A 80 2.33 3.12 26.26
CA MET A 80 1.48 1.97 26.60
C MET A 80 2.01 1.14 27.77
N ILE A 81 3.32 1.20 28.07
CA ILE A 81 3.94 0.46 29.18
C ILE A 81 4.22 1.31 30.42
N GLU A 82 3.97 2.62 30.36
CA GLU A 82 4.11 3.53 31.50
C GLU A 82 3.05 3.25 32.57
N PRO A 83 3.32 3.50 33.87
CA PRO A 83 2.34 3.26 34.95
C PRO A 83 1.04 4.08 34.83
N GLN A 84 1.05 5.18 34.08
CA GLN A 84 -0.10 6.05 33.85
C GLN A 84 0.00 6.75 32.49
N SER A 85 -1.14 7.10 31.89
CA SER A 85 -1.21 7.87 30.65
C SER A 85 -0.82 9.34 30.88
N TRP A 86 -0.65 10.10 29.80
CA TRP A 86 -0.34 11.53 29.88
C TRP A 86 -1.46 12.37 30.53
N LYS A 87 -2.70 11.86 30.58
CA LYS A 87 -3.83 12.48 31.31
C LYS A 87 -3.97 11.98 32.75
N GLY A 88 -3.05 11.12 33.22
CA GLY A 88 -3.06 10.54 34.57
C GLY A 88 -3.92 9.30 34.73
N THR A 89 -4.40 8.69 33.63
CA THR A 89 -5.15 7.43 33.69
C THR A 89 -4.19 6.28 34.02
N SER A 90 -4.38 5.60 35.16
CA SER A 90 -3.53 4.47 35.56
C SER A 90 -3.53 3.36 34.50
N ASN A 91 -2.36 2.75 34.30
CA ASN A 91 -2.20 1.66 33.35
C ASN A 91 -2.93 0.40 33.86
N PRO A 92 -3.92 -0.09 33.11
CA PRO A 92 -4.73 -1.23 33.54
C PRO A 92 -4.12 -2.59 33.13
N LEU A 93 -2.93 -2.58 32.51
CA LEU A 93 -2.23 -3.79 32.09
C LEU A 93 -1.43 -4.40 33.23
N LYS A 94 -1.42 -5.74 33.27
CA LYS A 94 -0.54 -6.51 34.14
C LYS A 94 0.87 -6.58 33.54
N ASP A 95 1.89 -6.79 34.37
CA ASP A 95 3.30 -6.81 33.95
C ASP A 95 3.60 -7.75 32.79
N PHE A 96 2.92 -8.91 32.72
CA PHE A 96 3.03 -9.82 31.58
C PHE A 96 2.68 -9.14 30.24
N TYR A 97 1.63 -8.32 30.20
CA TYR A 97 1.23 -7.58 29.00
C TYR A 97 2.17 -6.41 28.71
N LEU A 98 2.70 -5.76 29.75
CA LEU A 98 3.73 -4.73 29.60
C LEU A 98 4.99 -5.34 28.93
N TYR A 99 5.44 -6.49 29.43
CA TYR A 99 6.58 -7.22 28.88
C TYR A 99 6.34 -7.67 27.45
N GLN A 100 5.12 -8.13 27.16
CA GLN A 100 4.70 -8.52 25.82
C GLN A 100 4.76 -7.34 24.82
N ILE A 101 4.25 -6.16 25.18
CA ILE A 101 4.33 -4.94 24.34
C ILE A 101 5.80 -4.54 24.16
N ALA A 102 6.58 -4.52 25.23
CA ALA A 102 8.00 -4.18 25.18
C ALA A 102 8.77 -5.10 24.23
N CYS A 103 8.51 -6.41 24.28
CA CYS A 103 9.11 -7.40 23.38
C CYS A 103 8.72 -7.18 21.90
N TRP A 104 7.45 -6.86 21.62
CA TRP A 104 6.99 -6.60 20.25
C TRP A 104 7.55 -5.36 19.62
N CYS A 105 7.80 -4.33 20.42
CA CYS A 105 8.32 -3.06 19.95
C CYS A 105 9.82 -2.92 20.21
N CYS A 106 10.48 -4.00 20.63
CA CYS A 106 11.92 -4.06 20.94
C CYS A 106 12.41 -2.91 21.85
N LEU A 107 11.65 -2.63 22.91
CA LEU A 107 12.03 -1.65 23.93
C LEU A 107 13.09 -2.25 24.88
N GLU A 108 14.32 -2.44 24.39
CA GLU A 108 15.40 -3.22 25.00
C GLU A 108 15.59 -2.97 26.52
N GLU A 109 15.67 -1.71 26.94
CA GLU A 109 15.82 -1.34 28.35
C GLU A 109 14.62 -1.75 29.21
N ASP A 110 13.40 -1.56 28.69
CA ASP A 110 12.16 -1.91 29.37
C ASP A 110 11.98 -3.44 29.46
N ILE A 111 12.38 -4.16 28.41
CA ILE A 111 12.38 -5.64 28.40
C ILE A 111 13.28 -6.16 29.52
N ILE A 112 14.50 -5.62 29.65
CA ILE A 112 15.45 -6.01 30.71
C ILE A 112 14.86 -5.69 32.08
N SER A 113 14.33 -4.48 32.26
CA SER A 113 13.76 -4.04 33.54
C SER A 113 12.57 -4.91 33.97
N LEU A 114 11.64 -5.20 33.05
CA LEU A 114 10.47 -6.03 33.33
C LEU A 114 10.85 -7.50 33.58
N PHE A 115 11.84 -8.03 32.87
CA PHE A 115 12.32 -9.38 33.12
C PHE A 115 12.99 -9.50 34.50
N GLU A 116 13.77 -8.49 34.89
CA GLU A 116 14.36 -8.43 36.23
C GLU A 116 13.30 -8.32 37.32
N HIS A 117 12.22 -7.58 37.07
CA HIS A 117 11.07 -7.54 37.97
C HIS A 117 10.48 -8.94 38.21
N PHE A 118 10.25 -9.73 37.16
CA PHE A 118 9.78 -11.11 37.33
C PHE A 118 10.76 -11.99 38.10
N LYS A 119 12.06 -11.84 37.90
CA LYS A 119 13.07 -12.56 38.69
C LYS A 119 12.96 -12.23 40.19
N GLN A 120 12.69 -10.97 40.53
CA GLN A 120 12.52 -10.52 41.91
C GLN A 120 11.22 -11.04 42.51
N GLU A 121 10.10 -10.99 41.78
CA GLU A 121 8.81 -11.53 42.22
C GLU A 121 8.88 -13.03 42.49
N ASP A 122 9.52 -13.80 41.59
CA ASP A 122 9.72 -15.24 41.72
C ASP A 122 10.85 -15.61 42.69
N LYS A 123 11.52 -14.61 43.30
CA LYS A 123 12.61 -14.77 44.28
C LYS A 123 13.75 -15.65 43.77
N ILE A 124 14.08 -15.51 42.48
CA ILE A 124 15.14 -16.28 41.83
C ILE A 124 16.50 -15.79 42.33
N LYS A 125 17.28 -16.69 42.92
CA LYS A 125 18.62 -16.37 43.42
C LYS A 125 19.64 -16.37 42.28
N GLU A 126 20.69 -15.58 42.44
CA GLU A 126 21.84 -15.61 41.53
C GLU A 126 22.45 -17.02 41.49
N GLY A 127 22.67 -17.54 40.28
CA GLY A 127 23.16 -18.90 40.05
C GLY A 127 22.10 -20.01 40.06
N ASP A 128 20.82 -19.72 40.36
CA ASP A 128 19.73 -20.70 40.28
C ASP A 128 19.26 -20.89 38.82
N SER A 129 20.05 -21.65 38.07
CA SER A 129 19.79 -21.96 36.65
C SER A 129 18.41 -22.59 36.44
N ASP A 130 17.97 -23.49 37.32
CA ASP A 130 16.71 -24.21 37.14
C ASP A 130 15.50 -23.30 37.35
N ALA A 131 15.54 -22.43 38.36
CA ALA A 131 14.50 -21.43 38.57
C ALA A 131 14.47 -20.42 37.41
N LEU A 132 15.63 -19.95 36.95
CA LEU A 132 15.71 -19.04 35.81
C LEU A 132 15.15 -19.66 34.53
N LYS A 133 15.45 -20.93 34.24
CA LYS A 133 14.87 -21.66 33.09
C LYS A 133 13.35 -21.79 33.19
N LYS A 134 12.82 -22.04 34.39
CA LYS A 134 11.37 -22.07 34.62
C LYS A 134 10.73 -20.71 34.36
N LEU A 135 11.37 -19.61 34.80
CA LEU A 135 10.90 -18.25 34.51
C LEU A 135 10.92 -17.99 33.00
N VAL A 136 12.03 -18.26 32.32
CA VAL A 136 12.15 -18.10 30.85
C VAL A 136 11.01 -18.83 30.15
N LYS A 137 10.74 -20.08 30.52
CA LYS A 137 9.63 -20.85 29.95
C LYS A 137 8.26 -20.25 30.26
N SER A 138 8.06 -19.70 31.47
CA SER A 138 6.83 -19.05 31.89
C SER A 138 6.56 -17.77 31.08
N VAL A 139 7.53 -16.88 30.97
CA VAL A 139 7.39 -15.60 30.27
C VAL A 139 7.43 -15.74 28.74
N SER A 140 8.01 -16.81 28.22
CA SER A 140 7.96 -17.13 26.77
C SER A 140 6.56 -17.52 26.28
N GLY A 141 5.61 -17.73 27.19
CA GLY A 141 4.20 -18.01 26.92
C GLY A 141 3.93 -19.48 26.61
N SER A 142 3.16 -20.17 27.46
CA SER A 142 2.81 -21.58 27.25
C SER A 142 1.50 -21.82 26.48
N TRP A 143 0.70 -20.78 26.17
CA TRP A 143 -0.60 -20.94 25.49
C TRP A 143 -0.77 -20.17 24.18
N CYS A 144 0.06 -19.16 23.91
CA CYS A 144 0.24 -18.52 22.61
C CYS A 144 1.69 -18.06 22.56
N THR A 145 2.62 -18.94 22.17
CA THR A 145 4.06 -18.65 22.12
C THR A 145 4.28 -17.49 21.17
N ASP A 146 4.51 -16.31 21.72
CA ASP A 146 4.82 -15.16 20.93
C ASP A 146 6.30 -15.22 20.54
N ALA A 147 6.56 -15.22 19.24
CA ALA A 147 7.88 -15.33 18.65
C ALA A 147 8.88 -14.33 19.25
N MET A 148 8.42 -13.11 19.56
CA MET A 148 9.27 -12.07 20.12
C MET A 148 9.53 -12.27 21.61
N MET A 149 8.51 -12.65 22.39
CA MET A 149 8.70 -12.94 23.81
C MET A 149 9.66 -14.11 24.04
N GLN A 150 9.54 -15.17 23.21
CA GLN A 150 10.46 -16.30 23.23
C GLN A 150 11.88 -15.86 22.90
N PHE A 151 12.07 -15.06 21.84
CA PHE A 151 13.40 -14.56 21.50
C PHE A 151 14.01 -13.78 22.68
N TRP A 152 13.29 -12.76 23.17
CA TRP A 152 13.81 -11.85 24.18
C TRP A 152 14.10 -12.54 25.50
N SER A 153 13.20 -13.39 25.99
CA SER A 153 13.41 -14.10 27.26
C SER A 153 14.66 -15.00 27.22
N HIS A 154 14.96 -15.65 26.09
CA HIS A 154 16.16 -16.48 25.94
C HIS A 154 17.40 -15.62 25.72
N PHE A 155 17.28 -14.53 24.97
CA PHE A 155 18.39 -13.61 24.69
C PHE A 155 18.90 -12.95 25.97
N ILE A 156 18.03 -12.30 26.75
CA ILE A 156 18.42 -11.56 27.97
C ILE A 156 18.84 -12.46 29.14
N SER A 157 18.36 -13.71 29.16
CA SER A 157 18.72 -14.69 30.19
C SER A 157 20.01 -15.46 29.87
N GLY A 158 20.60 -15.26 28.69
CA GLY A 158 21.78 -16.00 28.24
C GLY A 158 21.50 -17.42 27.75
N TYR A 159 20.24 -17.80 27.56
CA TYR A 159 19.82 -19.12 27.04
C TYR A 159 19.50 -19.10 25.53
N ILE A 160 20.06 -18.16 24.77
CA ILE A 160 19.82 -18.07 23.32
C ILE A 160 20.20 -19.35 22.58
N SER A 161 21.20 -20.09 23.08
CA SER A 161 21.63 -21.38 22.53
C SER A 161 20.61 -22.51 22.67
N GLU A 162 19.58 -22.34 23.52
CA GLU A 162 18.46 -23.28 23.63
C GLU A 162 17.43 -23.10 22.50
N LEU A 163 17.53 -22.01 21.72
CA LEU A 163 16.73 -21.82 20.51
C LEU A 163 17.42 -22.45 19.30
N ASP A 164 16.63 -23.13 18.46
CA ASP A 164 17.08 -23.54 17.13
C ASP A 164 17.17 -22.31 16.21
N LEU A 165 18.35 -21.70 16.16
CA LEU A 165 18.64 -20.55 15.30
C LEU A 165 18.85 -20.96 13.83
N LYS A 166 18.89 -22.26 13.50
CA LYS A 166 19.16 -22.77 12.14
C LYS A 166 20.42 -22.18 11.51
N GLY A 167 21.46 -21.99 12.31
CA GLY A 167 22.74 -21.42 11.90
C GLY A 167 22.74 -19.90 11.68
N GLN A 168 21.66 -19.20 12.00
CA GLN A 168 21.57 -17.74 11.87
C GLN A 168 22.23 -17.02 13.04
N HIS A 169 22.78 -15.83 12.77
CA HIS A 169 23.14 -14.88 13.82
C HIS A 169 21.91 -14.52 14.67
N PRO A 170 22.00 -14.37 16.01
CA PRO A 170 20.85 -14.06 16.87
C PRO A 170 20.02 -12.85 16.41
N TYR A 171 20.66 -11.78 15.92
CA TYR A 171 19.93 -10.61 15.39
C TYR A 171 19.22 -10.89 14.07
N VAL A 172 19.78 -11.72 13.18
CA VAL A 172 19.07 -12.17 11.97
C VAL A 172 17.88 -13.03 12.35
N PHE A 173 18.05 -13.93 13.32
CA PHE A 173 16.94 -14.73 13.83
C PHE A 173 15.84 -13.84 14.47
N GLY A 174 16.22 -12.85 15.28
CA GLY A 174 15.30 -11.86 15.85
C GLY A 174 14.54 -11.07 14.77
N LEU A 175 15.24 -10.64 13.72
CA LEU A 175 14.65 -9.97 12.55
C LEU A 175 13.62 -10.87 11.85
N HIS A 176 13.97 -12.14 11.61
CA HIS A 176 13.03 -13.14 11.05
C HIS A 176 11.82 -13.37 11.96
N ARG A 177 12.00 -13.34 13.28
CA ARG A 177 10.89 -13.44 14.25
C ARG A 177 9.98 -12.22 14.16
N ALA A 178 10.54 -11.02 14.08
CA ALA A 178 9.81 -9.77 13.97
C ALA A 178 9.02 -9.65 12.64
N ALA A 179 9.63 -10.05 11.52
CA ALA A 179 9.08 -9.76 10.18
C ALA A 179 8.31 -10.91 9.51
N ILE A 180 8.48 -12.15 9.98
CA ILE A 180 7.92 -13.35 9.32
C ILE A 180 7.12 -14.20 10.31
N SER A 181 7.73 -14.56 11.44
CA SER A 181 7.18 -15.60 12.31
C SER A 181 6.13 -15.07 13.30
N SER A 182 6.19 -13.78 13.64
CA SER A 182 5.21 -13.17 14.52
C SER A 182 3.87 -13.05 13.82
N ARG A 183 2.79 -13.48 14.49
CA ARG A 183 1.43 -13.11 14.09
C ARG A 183 1.13 -11.62 14.30
N ARG A 184 2.06 -10.93 14.98
CA ARG A 184 2.02 -9.54 15.44
C ARG A 184 3.30 -8.83 15.00
N ARG A 185 3.51 -8.76 13.69
CA ARG A 185 4.72 -8.15 13.13
C ARG A 185 4.70 -6.66 13.43
N ARG A 186 5.86 -6.09 13.73
CA ARG A 186 5.98 -4.68 14.10
C ARG A 186 7.15 -4.10 13.35
N VAL A 187 6.92 -3.01 12.63
CA VAL A 187 8.00 -2.34 11.90
C VAL A 187 9.10 -1.91 12.87
N GLU A 188 8.73 -1.53 14.09
CA GLU A 188 9.61 -1.05 15.15
C GLU A 188 10.61 -2.15 15.58
N ALA A 189 10.14 -3.41 15.63
CA ALA A 189 11.02 -4.55 15.87
C ALA A 189 11.90 -4.86 14.66
N VAL A 190 11.36 -4.74 13.45
CA VAL A 190 12.12 -4.93 12.20
C VAL A 190 13.23 -3.88 12.09
N GLU A 191 12.92 -2.61 12.33
CA GLU A 191 13.85 -1.49 12.44
C GLU A 191 14.94 -1.78 13.47
N PHE A 192 14.55 -2.13 14.71
CA PHE A 192 15.51 -2.43 15.77
C PHE A 192 16.49 -3.56 15.39
N PHE A 193 16.00 -4.70 14.91
CA PHE A 193 16.90 -5.80 14.56
C PHE A 193 17.69 -5.49 13.29
N TRP A 194 17.11 -4.76 12.34
CA TRP A 194 17.84 -4.33 11.17
C TRP A 194 19.02 -3.44 11.54
N ASP A 195 18.85 -2.47 12.42
CA ASP A 195 19.95 -1.62 12.89
C ASP A 195 21.08 -2.47 13.50
N LYS A 196 20.72 -3.46 14.32
CA LYS A 196 21.70 -4.40 14.91
C LYS A 196 22.39 -5.23 13.81
N VAL A 197 21.63 -5.81 12.87
CA VAL A 197 22.16 -6.60 11.74
C VAL A 197 23.07 -5.76 10.84
N ASN A 198 22.66 -4.53 10.53
CA ASN A 198 23.40 -3.62 9.67
C ASN A 198 24.73 -3.20 10.31
N SER A 199 24.74 -3.03 11.64
CA SER A 199 25.94 -2.72 12.42
C SER A 199 26.95 -3.87 12.56
N LEU A 200 26.57 -5.11 12.20
CA LEU A 200 27.48 -6.25 12.28
C LEU A 200 28.67 -6.10 11.31
N PRO A 201 29.89 -6.49 11.72
CA PRO A 201 31.04 -6.47 10.82
C PRO A 201 30.93 -7.53 9.72
N GLU A 202 31.62 -7.31 8.59
CA GLU A 202 31.71 -8.26 7.46
C GLU A 202 32.20 -9.66 7.87
N SER A 203 32.95 -9.77 8.97
CA SER A 203 33.40 -11.06 9.51
C SER A 203 32.28 -11.90 10.13
N GLU A 204 31.16 -11.28 10.49
CA GLU A 204 29.99 -11.95 11.09
C GLU A 204 28.86 -12.11 10.09
N LEU A 205 28.61 -11.10 9.26
CA LEU A 205 27.60 -11.15 8.22
C LEU A 205 28.01 -10.25 7.05
N SER A 206 28.17 -10.86 5.87
CA SER A 206 28.58 -10.11 4.68
C SER A 206 27.49 -9.18 4.18
N THR A 207 27.87 -8.12 3.46
CA THR A 207 26.90 -7.22 2.80
C THR A 207 25.91 -7.99 1.91
N GLN A 208 26.39 -9.01 1.19
CA GLN A 208 25.53 -9.85 0.35
C GLN A 208 24.50 -10.65 1.16
N GLU A 209 24.89 -11.18 2.32
CA GLU A 209 23.96 -11.89 3.20
C GLU A 209 22.94 -10.95 3.84
N LYS A 210 23.35 -9.74 4.24
CA LYS A 210 22.44 -8.69 4.75
C LYS A 210 21.38 -8.35 3.72
N ASP A 211 21.81 -8.13 2.47
CA ASP A 211 20.92 -7.86 1.34
C ASP A 211 19.92 -9.01 1.11
N GLU A 212 20.39 -10.26 1.12
CA GLU A 212 19.53 -11.42 0.88
C GLU A 212 18.51 -11.63 2.00
N VAL A 213 18.90 -11.43 3.27
CA VAL A 213 17.98 -11.47 4.42
C VAL A 213 16.84 -10.47 4.20
N PHE A 214 17.18 -9.24 3.81
CA PHE A 214 16.20 -8.17 3.66
C PHE A 214 15.29 -8.36 2.44
N MET A 215 15.84 -8.82 1.31
CA MET A 215 15.06 -9.20 0.13
C MET A 215 14.03 -10.29 0.46
N ARG A 216 14.41 -11.33 1.22
CA ARG A 216 13.49 -12.41 1.62
C ARG A 216 12.37 -11.91 2.51
N ILE A 217 12.67 -10.98 3.41
CA ILE A 217 11.68 -10.36 4.28
C ILE A 217 10.72 -9.50 3.47
N ALA A 218 11.22 -8.63 2.59
CA ALA A 218 10.40 -7.79 1.72
C ALA A 218 9.42 -8.63 0.89
N VAL A 219 9.90 -9.68 0.22
CA VAL A 219 9.06 -10.60 -0.57
C VAL A 219 8.01 -11.30 0.29
N HIS A 220 8.30 -11.58 1.57
CA HIS A 220 7.30 -12.14 2.49
C HIS A 220 6.28 -11.10 2.97
N ALA A 221 6.72 -9.88 3.28
CA ALA A 221 5.87 -8.79 3.72
C ALA A 221 4.93 -8.29 2.61
N ALA A 222 5.34 -8.39 1.35
CA ALA A 222 4.49 -8.12 0.19
C ALA A 222 3.19 -8.96 0.20
N HIS A 223 3.27 -10.24 0.57
CA HIS A 223 2.13 -11.15 0.60
C HIS A 223 1.17 -10.91 1.78
N ASP A 224 1.69 -10.56 2.95
CA ASP A 224 0.90 -10.61 4.18
C ASP A 224 0.06 -9.35 4.40
N ASN A 225 -1.26 -9.52 4.47
CA ASN A 225 -2.26 -8.45 4.53
C ASN A 225 -2.24 -7.62 5.81
N GLY A 226 -1.41 -7.97 6.80
CA GLY A 226 -1.43 -7.34 8.12
C GLY A 226 -0.47 -6.16 8.33
N TYR A 227 0.57 -5.96 7.49
CA TYR A 227 1.72 -5.13 7.88
C TYR A 227 2.41 -4.40 6.72
N PRO A 228 1.71 -3.50 6.03
CA PRO A 228 2.27 -2.84 4.86
C PRO A 228 3.48 -1.96 5.22
N ASP A 229 3.53 -1.43 6.44
CA ASP A 229 4.67 -0.67 6.96
C ASP A 229 5.98 -1.46 7.03
N VAL A 230 5.91 -2.77 7.28
CA VAL A 230 7.10 -3.63 7.27
C VAL A 230 7.65 -3.70 5.86
N PHE A 231 6.78 -3.81 4.86
CA PHE A 231 7.19 -3.82 3.46
C PHE A 231 7.77 -2.45 3.04
N GLU A 232 7.12 -1.34 3.38
CA GLU A 232 7.64 0.00 3.07
C GLU A 232 9.01 0.24 3.69
N PHE A 233 9.17 -0.10 4.98
CA PHE A 233 10.48 -0.04 5.62
C PHE A 233 11.49 -0.92 4.87
N CYS A 234 11.10 -2.13 4.50
CA CYS A 234 12.00 -3.01 3.77
C CYS A 234 12.42 -2.44 2.41
N LEU A 235 11.48 -1.85 1.68
CA LEU A 235 11.75 -1.22 0.40
C LEU A 235 12.73 -0.05 0.55
N SER A 236 12.59 0.75 1.62
CA SER A 236 13.46 1.91 1.89
C SER A 236 14.94 1.59 2.11
N GLN A 237 15.28 0.34 2.50
CA GLN A 237 16.67 -0.07 2.69
C GLN A 237 17.21 -0.88 1.51
N ILE A 238 16.35 -1.34 0.60
CA ILE A 238 16.79 -2.06 -0.61
C ILE A 238 17.28 -1.04 -1.62
N ASN A 239 18.47 -1.26 -2.18
CA ASN A 239 18.97 -0.42 -3.27
C ASN A 239 18.01 -0.50 -4.48
N PRO A 240 17.59 0.64 -5.06
CA PRO A 240 16.72 0.68 -6.25
C PRO A 240 17.17 -0.21 -7.42
N ASP A 241 18.47 -0.42 -7.60
CA ASP A 241 19.01 -1.33 -8.63
C ASP A 241 18.53 -2.78 -8.49
N LYS A 242 18.01 -3.15 -7.30
CA LYS A 242 17.47 -4.48 -7.00
C LYS A 242 15.95 -4.57 -7.08
N TYR A 243 15.24 -3.48 -7.37
CA TYR A 243 13.78 -3.50 -7.44
C TYR A 243 13.25 -4.47 -8.52
N SER A 244 13.89 -4.56 -9.69
CA SER A 244 13.52 -5.55 -10.69
C SER A 244 13.66 -6.99 -10.17
N GLU A 245 14.72 -7.28 -9.39
CA GLU A 245 14.89 -8.59 -8.77
C GLU A 245 13.84 -8.85 -7.68
N LEU A 246 13.51 -7.82 -6.89
CA LEU A 246 12.48 -7.89 -5.86
C LEU A 246 11.12 -8.24 -6.47
N LEU A 247 10.73 -7.54 -7.53
CA LEU A 247 9.46 -7.75 -8.25
C LEU A 247 9.38 -9.14 -8.85
N LYS A 248 10.48 -9.65 -9.41
CA LYS A 248 10.54 -11.02 -9.92
C LYS A 248 10.31 -12.05 -8.81
N ARG A 249 11.01 -11.92 -7.67
CA ARG A 249 10.86 -12.83 -6.52
C ARG A 249 9.48 -12.73 -5.88
N ASP A 250 8.90 -11.54 -5.84
CA ASP A 250 7.54 -11.28 -5.38
C ASP A 250 6.51 -12.02 -6.25
N LEU A 251 6.59 -11.86 -7.57
CA LEU A 251 5.72 -12.55 -8.52
C LEU A 251 5.88 -14.08 -8.43
N GLU A 252 7.11 -14.59 -8.41
CA GLU A 252 7.40 -16.02 -8.31
C GLU A 252 6.83 -16.66 -7.04
N LYS A 253 6.85 -15.94 -5.92
CA LYS A 253 6.35 -16.45 -4.63
C LYS A 253 4.85 -16.30 -4.49
N ASN A 254 4.30 -15.15 -4.89
CA ASN A 254 2.95 -14.75 -4.53
C ASN A 254 1.95 -14.96 -5.67
N GLY A 255 2.42 -15.13 -6.92
CA GLY A 255 1.60 -15.24 -8.11
C GLY A 255 1.03 -13.91 -8.60
N TYR A 256 1.36 -12.80 -7.94
CA TYR A 256 0.99 -11.43 -8.28
C TYR A 256 2.02 -10.46 -7.68
N TYR A 257 2.00 -9.19 -8.09
CA TYR A 257 2.85 -8.14 -7.52
C TYR A 257 2.30 -7.60 -6.19
N GLY A 258 2.51 -8.36 -5.11
CA GLY A 258 2.12 -7.94 -3.76
C GLY A 258 2.79 -6.65 -3.31
N SER A 259 4.03 -6.42 -3.76
CA SER A 259 4.80 -5.19 -3.51
C SER A 259 4.08 -3.93 -4.00
N LEU A 260 3.61 -3.92 -5.25
CA LEU A 260 2.79 -2.83 -5.79
C LEU A 260 1.46 -2.70 -5.05
N GLY A 261 0.84 -3.84 -4.71
CA GLY A 261 -0.36 -3.87 -3.87
C GLY A 261 -0.15 -3.17 -2.52
N ARG A 262 0.99 -3.38 -1.86
CA ARG A 262 1.30 -2.73 -0.57
C ARG A 262 1.49 -1.23 -0.70
N MET A 263 2.23 -0.77 -1.70
CA MET A 263 2.43 0.67 -1.90
C MET A 263 1.10 1.36 -2.22
N LYS A 264 0.23 0.67 -2.96
CA LYS A 264 -1.15 1.11 -3.21
C LYS A 264 -1.97 1.18 -1.92
N ASP A 265 -1.95 0.16 -1.07
CA ASP A 265 -2.68 0.14 0.21
C ASP A 265 -2.21 1.22 1.18
N MET A 266 -0.94 1.61 1.10
CA MET A 266 -0.36 2.70 1.90
C MET A 266 -0.52 4.08 1.27
N LEU A 267 -1.01 4.15 0.03
CA LEU A 267 -0.99 5.36 -0.79
C LEU A 267 0.43 5.91 -1.01
N SER A 268 1.48 5.09 -0.86
CA SER A 268 2.89 5.45 -1.14
C SER A 268 3.14 5.49 -2.65
N PHE A 269 2.58 6.51 -3.30
CA PHE A 269 2.51 6.66 -4.76
C PHE A 269 3.87 6.81 -5.44
N ASP A 270 4.81 7.49 -4.78
CA ASP A 270 6.21 7.60 -5.23
C ASP A 270 6.87 6.22 -5.31
N LYS A 271 6.71 5.40 -4.27
CA LYS A 271 7.25 4.04 -4.21
C LYS A 271 6.53 3.08 -5.13
N PHE A 272 5.22 3.24 -5.30
CA PHE A 272 4.48 2.53 -6.34
C PHE A 272 5.07 2.83 -7.71
N GLN A 273 5.31 4.11 -8.02
CA GLN A 273 5.84 4.53 -9.32
C GLN A 273 7.26 3.98 -9.55
N GLU A 274 8.17 4.09 -8.58
CA GLU A 274 9.53 3.53 -8.65
C GLU A 274 9.52 2.02 -8.98
N LEU A 275 8.64 1.25 -8.33
CA LEU A 275 8.49 -0.18 -8.61
C LEU A 275 7.87 -0.44 -9.98
N PHE A 276 6.82 0.30 -10.34
CA PHE A 276 6.19 0.15 -11.65
C PHE A 276 7.17 0.47 -12.79
N ASP A 277 8.09 1.41 -12.60
CA ASP A 277 9.11 1.78 -13.58
C ASP A 277 10.05 0.63 -13.93
N CYS A 278 10.28 -0.28 -12.99
CA CYS A 278 11.09 -1.48 -13.18
C CYS A 278 10.41 -2.57 -14.03
N LEU A 279 9.10 -2.46 -14.31
CA LEU A 279 8.32 -3.47 -15.05
C LEU A 279 8.24 -3.17 -16.54
N LYS A 280 8.36 -4.23 -17.35
CA LYS A 280 8.04 -4.23 -18.78
C LYS A 280 6.59 -4.65 -18.99
N SER A 281 6.00 -4.23 -20.10
CA SER A 281 4.62 -4.58 -20.44
C SER A 281 4.38 -6.08 -20.58
N SER A 282 5.38 -6.86 -21.01
CA SER A 282 5.31 -8.32 -21.08
C SER A 282 5.21 -9.01 -19.71
N GLU A 283 5.51 -8.29 -18.63
CA GLU A 283 5.53 -8.81 -17.25
C GLU A 283 4.25 -8.46 -16.48
N VAL A 284 3.35 -7.67 -17.08
CA VAL A 284 2.13 -7.17 -16.44
C VAL A 284 0.93 -7.64 -17.26
N SER A 285 -0.10 -8.17 -16.62
CA SER A 285 -1.34 -8.50 -17.30
C SER A 285 -2.16 -7.23 -17.61
N GLU A 286 -2.98 -7.27 -18.65
CA GLU A 286 -3.86 -6.15 -19.00
C GLU A 286 -4.87 -5.86 -17.87
N ASP A 287 -5.34 -6.91 -17.19
CA ASP A 287 -6.21 -6.83 -16.01
C ASP A 287 -5.52 -6.12 -14.82
N ASP A 288 -4.31 -6.53 -14.45
CA ASP A 288 -3.57 -5.92 -13.33
C ASP A 288 -3.33 -4.42 -13.59
N TYR A 289 -2.92 -4.08 -14.82
CA TYR A 289 -2.72 -2.70 -15.22
C TYR A 289 -4.01 -1.88 -15.11
N SER A 290 -5.13 -2.40 -15.62
CA SER A 290 -6.44 -1.75 -15.53
C SER A 290 -6.90 -1.57 -14.08
N LEU A 291 -6.70 -2.58 -13.23
CA LEU A 291 -7.01 -2.52 -11.80
C LEU A 291 -6.17 -1.47 -11.05
N TRP A 292 -4.89 -1.34 -11.38
CA TRP A 292 -4.03 -0.31 -10.79
C TRP A 292 -4.48 1.10 -11.23
N LEU A 293 -4.75 1.32 -12.52
CA LEU A 293 -5.28 2.60 -13.00
C LEU A 293 -6.62 2.94 -12.33
N LYS A 294 -7.50 1.95 -12.17
CA LYS A 294 -8.77 2.13 -11.45
C LYS A 294 -8.56 2.57 -10.03
N PHE A 295 -7.61 1.98 -9.33
CA PHE A 295 -7.32 2.42 -7.97
C PHE A 295 -6.89 3.89 -7.96
N MET A 296 -5.94 4.28 -8.82
CA MET A 296 -5.39 5.65 -8.85
C MET A 296 -6.44 6.73 -9.10
N ILE A 297 -7.57 6.39 -9.73
CA ILE A 297 -8.62 7.34 -10.09
C ILE A 297 -9.87 7.17 -9.24
N LYS A 298 -10.45 5.97 -9.20
CA LYS A 298 -11.80 5.76 -8.67
C LYS A 298 -11.80 5.30 -7.22
N ASP A 299 -10.88 4.41 -6.87
CA ASP A 299 -10.85 3.84 -5.52
C ASP A 299 -9.87 4.63 -4.60
N CYS A 300 -9.17 5.64 -5.15
CA CYS A 300 -8.29 6.53 -4.41
C CYS A 300 -9.11 7.47 -3.51
N PRO A 301 -8.74 7.63 -2.22
CA PRO A 301 -9.41 8.60 -1.36
C PRO A 301 -9.26 10.03 -1.90
N GLU A 302 -10.32 10.84 -1.75
CA GLU A 302 -10.43 12.16 -2.39
C GLU A 302 -9.25 13.10 -2.08
N ASP A 303 -8.77 13.10 -0.84
CA ASP A 303 -7.63 13.92 -0.40
C ASP A 303 -6.30 13.56 -1.10
N TYR A 304 -6.23 12.35 -1.67
CA TYR A 304 -5.05 11.80 -2.35
C TYR A 304 -5.23 11.69 -3.86
N LEU A 305 -6.42 12.02 -4.38
CA LEU A 305 -6.75 11.86 -5.79
C LEU A 305 -5.82 12.66 -6.71
N GLY A 306 -5.35 13.84 -6.28
CA GLY A 306 -4.37 14.62 -7.04
C GLY A 306 -3.10 13.83 -7.34
N SER A 307 -2.47 13.26 -6.31
CA SER A 307 -1.28 12.42 -6.44
C SER A 307 -1.57 11.10 -7.17
N GLY A 308 -2.75 10.50 -6.95
CA GLY A 308 -3.20 9.33 -7.70
C GLY A 308 -3.29 9.61 -9.20
N VAL A 309 -3.85 10.75 -9.60
CA VAL A 309 -3.94 11.19 -11.00
C VAL A 309 -2.54 11.39 -11.62
N GLU A 310 -1.55 11.85 -10.85
CA GLU A 310 -0.17 11.96 -11.34
C GLU A 310 0.43 10.59 -11.68
N VAL A 311 0.26 9.60 -10.79
CA VAL A 311 0.70 8.21 -11.05
C VAL A 311 -0.08 7.59 -12.20
N PHE A 312 -1.39 7.78 -12.27
CA PHE A 312 -2.21 7.36 -13.41
C PHE A 312 -1.64 7.89 -14.71
N MET A 313 -1.31 9.18 -14.77
CA MET A 313 -0.77 9.82 -15.97
C MET A 313 0.62 9.32 -16.32
N HIS A 314 1.44 9.01 -15.32
CA HIS A 314 2.75 8.40 -15.50
C HIS A 314 2.63 7.01 -16.14
N MET A 315 1.81 6.14 -15.55
CA MET A 315 1.51 4.80 -16.08
C MET A 315 0.93 4.89 -17.49
N TRP A 316 -0.07 5.75 -17.70
CA TRP A 316 -0.75 5.94 -18.98
C TRP A 316 0.23 6.33 -20.10
N LYS A 317 1.27 7.10 -19.78
CA LYS A 317 2.25 7.56 -20.77
C LYS A 317 3.45 6.64 -20.94
N LYS A 318 3.59 5.60 -20.11
CA LYS A 318 4.74 4.69 -20.17
C LYS A 318 4.79 3.98 -21.52
N GLU A 319 5.98 3.99 -22.13
CA GLU A 319 6.23 3.33 -23.42
C GLU A 319 6.07 1.81 -23.30
N GLY A 320 5.55 1.17 -24.35
CA GLY A 320 5.39 -0.30 -24.42
C GLY A 320 4.08 -0.84 -23.86
N PHE A 321 3.24 -0.02 -23.22
CA PHE A 321 1.94 -0.40 -22.65
C PHE A 321 0.73 -0.11 -23.56
N ASP A 322 0.92 -0.08 -24.89
CA ASP A 322 -0.17 0.27 -25.85
C ASP A 322 -1.32 -0.74 -25.84
N ASN A 323 -1.03 -2.03 -25.72
CA ASN A 323 -2.06 -3.07 -25.64
C ASN A 323 -2.87 -2.94 -24.33
N HIS A 324 -2.19 -2.76 -23.19
CA HIS A 324 -2.83 -2.53 -21.89
C HIS A 324 -3.74 -1.30 -21.90
N ARG A 325 -3.30 -0.20 -22.55
CA ARG A 325 -4.14 0.99 -22.75
C ARG A 325 -5.36 0.68 -23.61
N THR A 326 -5.18 -0.06 -24.70
CA THR A 326 -6.29 -0.43 -25.60
C THR A 326 -7.33 -1.25 -24.86
N PHE A 327 -6.90 -2.28 -24.11
CA PHE A 327 -7.76 -3.08 -23.25
C PHE A 327 -8.49 -2.22 -22.21
N THR A 328 -7.78 -1.30 -21.55
CA THR A 328 -8.38 -0.38 -20.58
C THR A 328 -9.42 0.54 -21.21
N LEU A 329 -9.20 1.01 -22.44
CA LEU A 329 -10.15 1.82 -23.18
C LEU A 329 -11.38 1.02 -23.60
N ASP A 330 -11.22 -0.25 -23.98
CA ASP A 330 -12.34 -1.13 -24.27
C ASP A 330 -13.24 -1.27 -23.01
N GLU A 331 -12.65 -1.52 -21.84
CA GLU A 331 -13.39 -1.57 -20.58
C GLU A 331 -14.04 -0.23 -20.18
N GLU A 332 -13.38 0.90 -20.44
CA GLU A 332 -13.88 2.23 -20.06
C GLU A 332 -14.94 2.79 -21.03
N MET A 333 -14.91 2.40 -22.30
CA MET A 333 -15.69 3.10 -23.35
C MET A 333 -16.81 2.26 -23.97
N MET A 334 -16.69 0.94 -23.96
CA MET A 334 -17.63 0.05 -24.64
C MET A 334 -18.87 -0.22 -23.79
N GLU A 335 -20.03 -0.30 -24.43
CA GLU A 335 -21.34 -0.40 -23.74
C GLU A 335 -21.54 -1.72 -22.99
N ASP A 336 -20.87 -2.79 -23.43
CA ASP A 336 -20.93 -4.12 -22.82
C ASP A 336 -20.04 -4.27 -21.58
N SER A 337 -19.19 -3.28 -21.29
CA SER A 337 -18.36 -3.33 -20.08
C SER A 337 -19.10 -2.80 -18.86
N SER A 338 -19.01 -3.57 -17.77
CA SER A 338 -19.41 -3.12 -16.43
C SER A 338 -18.58 -1.94 -15.90
N PHE A 339 -17.48 -1.58 -16.58
CA PHE A 339 -16.57 -0.48 -16.26
C PHE A 339 -16.84 0.80 -17.05
N GLN A 340 -17.82 0.83 -17.95
CA GLN A 340 -18.03 1.97 -18.84
C GLN A 340 -18.19 3.31 -18.10
N GLY A 341 -17.30 4.25 -18.40
CA GLY A 341 -17.28 5.62 -17.89
C GLY A 341 -16.78 5.78 -16.46
N LYS A 342 -16.26 4.72 -15.81
CA LYS A 342 -15.83 4.79 -14.42
C LYS A 342 -14.63 5.70 -14.19
N PHE A 343 -13.74 5.88 -15.18
CA PHE A 343 -12.62 6.81 -15.07
C PHE A 343 -13.01 8.20 -15.51
N SER A 344 -13.48 8.33 -16.74
CA SER A 344 -13.67 9.61 -17.41
C SER A 344 -14.74 10.45 -16.71
N VAL A 345 -15.86 9.84 -16.31
CA VAL A 345 -16.92 10.56 -15.57
C VAL A 345 -16.38 11.05 -14.23
N HIS A 346 -15.74 10.17 -13.45
CA HIS A 346 -15.19 10.53 -12.15
C HIS A 346 -14.16 11.66 -12.24
N LEU A 347 -13.25 11.58 -13.22
CA LEU A 347 -12.25 12.62 -13.48
C LEU A 347 -12.89 13.95 -13.84
N VAL A 348 -13.93 13.97 -14.69
CA VAL A 348 -14.70 15.18 -15.03
C VAL A 348 -15.38 15.76 -13.78
N GLU A 349 -16.04 14.91 -12.98
CA GLU A 349 -16.70 15.29 -11.72
C GLU A 349 -15.71 15.93 -10.73
N LYS A 350 -14.47 15.43 -10.67
CA LYS A 350 -13.41 15.97 -9.82
C LYS A 350 -12.58 17.08 -10.48
N GLY A 351 -12.82 17.38 -11.75
CA GLY A 351 -12.20 18.50 -12.48
C GLY A 351 -10.84 18.18 -13.12
N PHE A 352 -10.46 16.91 -13.18
CA PHE A 352 -9.21 16.44 -13.79
C PHE A 352 -9.39 16.17 -15.29
N MET A 353 -9.39 17.22 -16.12
CA MET A 353 -9.61 17.06 -17.57
C MET A 353 -8.38 16.54 -18.33
N LYS A 354 -7.16 16.78 -17.84
CA LYS A 354 -5.91 16.34 -18.47
C LYS A 354 -5.87 14.81 -18.74
N PRO A 355 -6.16 13.92 -17.77
CA PRO A 355 -6.24 12.48 -18.03
C PRO A 355 -7.39 12.09 -18.97
N VAL A 356 -8.54 12.76 -18.90
CA VAL A 356 -9.67 12.52 -19.82
C VAL A 356 -9.25 12.74 -21.28
N TRP A 357 -8.54 13.83 -21.56
CA TRP A 357 -7.99 14.08 -22.90
C TRP A 357 -6.99 13.02 -23.33
N ALA A 358 -6.10 12.60 -22.43
CA ALA A 358 -5.10 11.60 -22.74
C ALA A 358 -5.72 10.23 -23.09
N MET A 359 -6.88 9.89 -22.52
CA MET A 359 -7.65 8.70 -22.90
C MET A 359 -8.34 8.88 -24.25
N LEU A 360 -9.08 9.97 -24.43
CA LEU A 360 -9.82 10.24 -25.68
C LEU A 360 -8.89 10.41 -26.89
N ASP A 361 -7.70 10.97 -26.71
CA ASP A 361 -6.68 11.11 -27.77
C ASP A 361 -6.09 9.76 -28.22
N LYS A 362 -6.22 8.72 -27.39
CA LYS A 362 -5.74 7.36 -27.68
C LYS A 362 -6.86 6.42 -28.11
N ALA A 363 -8.11 6.77 -27.85
CA ALA A 363 -9.27 5.99 -28.24
C ALA A 363 -9.47 5.98 -29.75
N ASN A 364 -9.93 4.84 -30.27
CA ASN A 364 -10.31 4.72 -31.67
C ASN A 364 -11.71 5.31 -31.91
N SER A 365 -12.09 5.47 -33.19
CA SER A 365 -13.36 6.10 -33.57
C SER A 365 -14.59 5.36 -33.02
N ARG A 366 -14.55 4.03 -32.93
CA ARG A 366 -15.64 3.21 -32.37
C ARG A 366 -15.78 3.44 -30.87
N GLN A 367 -14.69 3.37 -30.12
CA GLN A 367 -14.67 3.62 -28.68
C GLN A 367 -15.21 5.02 -28.36
N ILE A 368 -14.73 6.05 -29.09
CA ILE A 368 -15.23 7.43 -28.92
C ILE A 368 -16.73 7.49 -29.23
N LYS A 369 -17.20 6.82 -30.29
CA LYS A 369 -18.63 6.79 -30.62
C LYS A 369 -19.48 6.25 -29.48
N GLU A 370 -19.18 5.04 -29.04
CA GLU A 370 -19.96 4.34 -28.00
C GLU A 370 -19.91 5.13 -26.67
N PHE A 371 -18.75 5.67 -26.33
CA PHE A 371 -18.61 6.52 -25.16
C PHE A 371 -19.45 7.81 -25.24
N MET A 372 -19.45 8.47 -26.39
CA MET A 372 -20.24 9.69 -26.62
C MET A 372 -21.74 9.38 -26.63
N ASP A 373 -22.17 8.29 -27.25
CA ASP A 373 -23.57 7.87 -27.29
C ASP A 373 -24.11 7.58 -25.87
N SER A 374 -23.28 7.03 -24.98
CA SER A 374 -23.65 6.68 -23.61
C SER A 374 -23.49 7.83 -22.59
N LYS A 375 -22.40 8.60 -22.64
CA LYS A 375 -21.99 9.51 -21.54
C LYS A 375 -22.05 11.00 -21.87
N LYS A 376 -22.28 11.39 -23.13
CA LYS A 376 -22.19 12.79 -23.58
C LYS A 376 -23.04 13.74 -22.75
N ASP A 377 -24.32 13.42 -22.55
CA ASP A 377 -25.25 14.34 -21.86
C ASP A 377 -24.87 14.52 -20.40
N HIS A 378 -24.45 13.44 -19.74
CA HIS A 378 -24.01 13.48 -18.35
C HIS A 378 -22.73 14.32 -18.18
N ILE A 379 -21.68 14.06 -18.96
CA ILE A 379 -20.43 14.83 -18.93
C ILE A 379 -20.68 16.29 -19.31
N SER A 380 -21.52 16.55 -20.31
CA SER A 380 -21.87 17.91 -20.72
C SER A 380 -22.56 18.68 -19.60
N SER A 381 -23.49 18.03 -18.88
CA SER A 381 -24.17 18.61 -17.73
C SER A 381 -23.18 19.00 -16.62
N ILE A 382 -22.21 18.13 -16.31
CA ILE A 382 -21.18 18.42 -15.29
C ILE A 382 -20.32 19.63 -15.70
N LEU A 383 -19.84 19.66 -16.95
CA LEU A 383 -18.98 20.74 -17.44
C LEU A 383 -19.73 22.08 -17.52
N LEU A 384 -21.01 22.04 -17.95
CA LEU A 384 -21.88 23.22 -17.93
C LEU A 384 -22.11 23.72 -16.51
N GLY A 385 -22.40 22.83 -15.55
CA GLY A 385 -22.59 23.17 -14.14
C GLY A 385 -21.35 23.81 -13.51
N LYS A 386 -20.16 23.45 -13.98
CA LYS A 386 -18.87 24.05 -13.56
C LYS A 386 -18.52 25.34 -14.31
N GLY A 387 -19.27 25.71 -15.35
CA GLY A 387 -18.96 26.85 -16.21
C GLY A 387 -17.72 26.66 -17.10
N ASP A 388 -17.21 25.43 -17.25
CA ASP A 388 -16.02 25.13 -18.04
C ASP A 388 -16.35 24.97 -19.53
N SER A 389 -16.65 26.10 -20.17
CA SER A 389 -17.01 26.15 -21.59
C SER A 389 -15.89 25.67 -22.50
N ASN A 390 -14.63 25.81 -22.09
CA ASN A 390 -13.48 25.39 -22.89
C ASN A 390 -13.38 23.86 -22.93
N SER A 391 -13.45 23.20 -21.77
CA SER A 391 -13.46 21.74 -21.70
C SER A 391 -14.70 21.15 -22.35
N LEU A 392 -15.87 21.77 -22.19
CA LEU A 392 -17.10 21.34 -22.87
C LEU A 392 -16.94 21.36 -24.39
N ASN A 393 -16.47 22.48 -24.95
CA ASN A 393 -16.27 22.61 -26.39
C ASN A 393 -15.25 21.59 -26.92
N LYS A 394 -14.17 21.35 -26.18
CA LYS A 394 -13.18 20.33 -26.53
C LYS A 394 -13.78 18.91 -26.49
N PHE A 395 -14.52 18.58 -25.43
CA PHE A 395 -15.19 17.28 -25.27
C PHE A 395 -16.17 17.01 -26.41
N LEU A 396 -17.06 17.96 -26.72
CA LEU A 396 -18.01 17.86 -27.84
C LEU A 396 -17.30 17.79 -29.21
N GLY A 397 -16.06 18.27 -29.29
CA GLY A 397 -15.21 18.12 -30.46
C GLY A 397 -15.02 16.65 -30.85
N TYR A 398 -14.72 15.77 -29.88
CA TYR A 398 -14.47 14.34 -30.14
C TYR A 398 -15.66 13.65 -30.81
N GLY A 399 -16.90 13.92 -30.37
CA GLY A 399 -18.11 13.36 -30.99
C GLY A 399 -18.29 13.80 -32.46
N LYS A 400 -18.01 15.08 -32.77
CA LYS A 400 -18.14 15.61 -34.13
C LYS A 400 -17.13 15.03 -35.12
N PHE A 401 -15.97 14.58 -34.65
CA PHE A 401 -14.96 13.95 -35.50
C PHE A 401 -15.36 12.53 -35.92
N VAL A 402 -16.06 11.80 -35.05
CA VAL A 402 -16.55 10.45 -35.32
C VAL A 402 -17.68 10.45 -36.36
N ASP A 403 -18.64 11.38 -36.22
CA ASP A 403 -19.76 11.51 -37.18
C ASP A 403 -19.25 11.77 -38.61
N LYS A 404 -18.15 12.51 -38.77
CA LYS A 404 -17.55 12.82 -40.08
C LYS A 404 -16.70 11.68 -40.67
N GLY A 405 -16.13 10.81 -39.84
CA GLY A 405 -15.31 9.67 -40.29
C GLY A 405 -16.16 8.55 -40.88
N ILE A 406 -17.35 8.32 -40.34
CA ILE A 406 -18.29 7.29 -40.82
C ILE A 406 -18.93 7.68 -42.16
N ASP A 407 -19.19 8.99 -42.37
CA ASP A 407 -19.71 9.51 -43.64
C ASP A 407 -18.73 9.37 -44.81
N GLN A 408 -17.44 9.11 -44.57
CA GLN A 408 -16.43 8.89 -45.61
C GLN A 408 -16.21 7.40 -45.95
N GLU A 409 -16.53 6.46 -45.05
CA GLU A 409 -16.37 5.01 -45.31
C GLU A 409 -17.60 4.37 -46.01
N ILE A 410 -18.72 5.09 -46.15
CA ILE A 410 -19.92 4.63 -46.86
C ILE A 410 -20.13 5.43 -48.15
N ARG A 411 -19.21 5.30 -49.10
CA ARG A 411 -19.54 5.46 -50.53
C ARG A 411 -19.01 4.25 -51.30
N PRO A 412 -19.86 3.28 -51.67
CA PRO A 412 -19.51 2.37 -52.74
C PRO A 412 -19.39 3.23 -54.01
N GLY A 413 -18.18 3.39 -54.51
CA GLY A 413 -17.98 3.85 -55.88
C GLY A 413 -18.68 2.86 -56.83
N PRO A 414 -19.35 3.32 -57.89
CA PRO A 414 -19.93 2.40 -58.86
C PRO A 414 -18.80 1.65 -59.55
N SER A 415 -18.66 0.37 -59.22
CA SER A 415 -17.86 -0.60 -59.98
C SER A 415 -18.46 -0.67 -61.39
N GLY A 416 -17.61 -0.42 -62.39
CA GLY A 416 -18.02 -0.38 -63.78
C GLY A 416 -18.41 -1.74 -64.35
N GLU A 417 -19.28 -1.71 -65.35
CA GLU A 417 -19.31 -2.70 -66.41
C GLU A 417 -19.32 -1.98 -67.77
N LEU A 418 -18.37 -2.40 -68.59
CA LEU A 418 -18.17 -2.02 -69.98
C LEU A 418 -19.34 -2.51 -70.83
N THR A 419 -19.91 -1.63 -71.64
CA THR A 419 -20.50 -2.04 -72.92
C THR A 419 -19.96 -1.12 -74.01
N GLU A 420 -19.17 -1.70 -74.90
CA GLU A 420 -18.82 -1.13 -76.20
C GLU A 420 -20.09 -0.86 -77.01
N VAL A 421 -20.09 0.20 -77.82
CA VAL A 421 -20.31 0.13 -79.28
C VAL A 421 -20.26 1.54 -79.93
N GLU A 422 -19.43 1.59 -80.97
CA GLU A 422 -19.39 2.47 -82.16
C GLU A 422 -19.11 3.98 -82.08
N VAL A 423 -17.82 4.23 -82.35
CA VAL A 423 -17.22 5.30 -83.17
C VAL A 423 -18.14 5.93 -84.22
N ARG A 424 -18.18 7.28 -84.23
CA ARG A 424 -18.02 8.08 -85.47
C ARG A 424 -17.33 9.41 -85.18
N ARG A 425 -16.04 9.48 -85.56
CA ARG A 425 -15.35 10.75 -85.86
C ARG A 425 -15.89 11.28 -87.19
N THR A 426 -16.22 12.56 -87.24
CA THR A 426 -16.02 13.38 -88.44
C THR A 426 -15.52 14.76 -88.01
N HIS A 427 -14.44 15.18 -88.67
CA HIS A 427 -13.76 16.46 -88.52
C HIS A 427 -14.50 17.59 -89.26
N SER A 428 -14.07 18.82 -88.96
CA SER A 428 -14.19 20.07 -89.73
C SER A 428 -15.57 20.75 -89.66
N GLN A 429 -15.72 22.08 -89.58
CA GLN A 429 -14.81 23.22 -89.78
C GLN A 429 -15.48 24.49 -89.20
N SER A 430 -14.67 25.55 -89.04
CA SER A 430 -14.98 26.97 -88.80
C SER A 430 -16.38 27.47 -89.21
N ARG A 431 -17.01 28.42 -88.51
CA ARG A 431 -16.57 29.80 -88.23
C ARG A 431 -17.48 30.44 -87.19
#